data_AF-A0AAU4GTK8-F1
#
_entry.id   AF-A0AAU4GTK8-F1
#
_cell.length_a   1.000
_cell.length_b   1.000
_cell.length_c   1.000
_cell.angle_alpha   90.00
_cell.angle_beta   90.00
_cell.angle_gamma   90.00
#
_symmetry.space_group_name_H-M   'P 1'
#
loop_
_entity.id
_entity.type
_entity.pdbx_description
1 polymer ?
#
loop_
_entity_poly.entity_id
_entity_poly.type
_entity_poly.pdbx_seq_one_letter_code
_entity_poly.pdbx_strand_id
1 'polypeptide(L)'
;MEQLKALEPQRIAAVFRPSAPVGIRWAMRLLRRVPRSRRGAARLLIRLLYSPLTAKTKILLISLASSITLLGLAEAGGVLVSSAGADERWALGYLFSDNAEPSGVTLFLLQDPAGLIVLAVVFVTPIFCCQQVQAIADFVQMNERNGGAERLSAEQIGRLNRLVDRTNKWFDTLGRRAVSAAIMAAMAIGTTSLYAFVNTHGLMQTWNPTRLSDSVWRSEVYTGWWANRHTHPELALALCAAGTYAFYFLAKQLVMGVVFTVYLYRSEAIGFGVTPNMKFDSDGFQGLRPLRQFMLWTYGSALAHLIGLLVLFMVWLPAASWMVFIVLGVMVVDMLVIVYPSSIGYHSALAVKQAHVKLLYQTLSGEECGAAIAEVWTGPVLPVTTRKAMTGIVAYLLVPAVPALIPVLFQRL
;
A
#
# COMPACT_ATOMS: atom_id res chain seq x y z
N MET A 1 -29.76 2.93 25.36
CA MET A 1 -29.25 3.56 24.12
C MET A 1 -28.99 2.46 23.11
N GLU A 2 -29.49 2.59 21.88
CA GLU A 2 -29.10 1.69 20.78
C GLU A 2 -27.61 1.88 20.47
N GLN A 3 -26.85 0.79 20.42
CA GLN A 3 -25.44 0.80 20.01
C GLN A 3 -25.32 0.86 18.49
N LEU A 4 -24.29 1.55 17.99
CA LEU A 4 -23.97 1.53 16.57
C LEU A 4 -23.39 0.18 16.16
N LYS A 5 -23.83 -0.32 15.00
CA LYS A 5 -23.22 -1.50 14.38
C LYS A 5 -21.79 -1.21 13.95
N ALA A 6 -20.91 -2.19 14.08
CA ALA A 6 -19.52 -2.08 13.67
C ALA A 6 -19.30 -2.39 12.18
N LEU A 7 -18.26 -1.80 11.60
CA LEU A 7 -17.70 -2.25 10.33
C LEU A 7 -16.88 -3.52 10.59
N GLU A 8 -17.17 -4.62 9.89
CA GLU A 8 -16.63 -5.93 10.25
C GLU A 8 -15.33 -6.26 9.49
N PRO A 9 -14.17 -6.39 10.16
CA PRO A 9 -12.88 -6.63 9.50
C PRO A 9 -12.82 -7.96 8.74
N GLN A 10 -13.53 -9.00 9.23
CA GLN A 10 -13.63 -10.29 8.54
C GLN A 10 -14.38 -10.23 7.19
N ARG A 11 -15.24 -9.22 7.00
CA ARG A 11 -15.92 -8.98 5.73
C ARG A 11 -15.02 -8.20 4.79
N ILE A 12 -14.27 -7.24 5.33
CA ILE A 12 -13.34 -6.39 4.59
C ILE A 12 -12.21 -7.22 3.97
N ALA A 13 -11.56 -8.09 4.74
CA ALA A 13 -10.47 -8.91 4.22
C ALA A 13 -10.49 -10.35 4.72
N ALA A 14 -10.37 -11.28 3.77
CA ALA A 14 -10.41 -12.72 4.02
C ALA A 14 -9.30 -13.21 4.98
N VAL A 15 -8.17 -12.50 5.06
CA VAL A 15 -7.06 -12.82 5.98
C VAL A 15 -7.44 -12.67 7.46
N PHE A 16 -8.50 -11.91 7.76
CA PHE A 16 -9.08 -11.78 9.11
C PHE A 16 -10.19 -12.79 9.38
N ARG A 17 -10.60 -13.59 8.39
CA ARG A 17 -11.58 -14.66 8.64
C ARG A 17 -10.92 -15.74 9.50
N PRO A 18 -11.61 -16.24 10.53
CA PRO A 18 -11.15 -17.40 11.28
C PRO A 18 -10.85 -18.54 10.31
N SER A 19 -9.69 -19.17 10.46
CA SER A 19 -9.25 -20.26 9.57
C SER A 19 -10.22 -21.45 9.71
N ALA A 20 -11.19 -21.58 8.80
CA ALA A 20 -12.02 -22.77 8.77
C ALA A 20 -11.15 -23.97 8.31
N PRO A 21 -11.15 -25.12 9.01
CA PRO A 21 -10.31 -26.27 8.69
C PRO A 21 -10.66 -26.94 7.33
N VAL A 22 -11.70 -26.44 6.65
CA VAL A 22 -12.32 -27.01 5.45
C VAL A 22 -11.37 -27.05 4.23
N GLY A 23 -10.27 -26.28 4.22
CA GLY A 23 -9.27 -26.28 3.15
C GLY A 23 -8.00 -27.12 3.41
N ILE A 24 -7.68 -27.42 4.67
CA ILE A 24 -6.43 -28.10 5.06
C ILE A 24 -6.34 -29.48 4.42
N ARG A 25 -7.44 -30.25 4.46
CA ARG A 25 -7.44 -31.63 3.97
C ARG A 25 -7.15 -31.72 2.48
N TRP A 26 -7.69 -30.81 1.68
CA TRP A 26 -7.44 -30.74 0.24
C TRP A 26 -6.03 -30.28 -0.08
N ALA A 27 -5.55 -29.21 0.57
CA ALA A 27 -4.18 -28.72 0.39
C ALA A 27 -3.13 -29.78 0.81
N MET A 28 -3.37 -30.48 1.92
CA MET A 28 -2.54 -31.59 2.39
C MET A 28 -2.60 -32.82 1.45
N ARG A 29 -3.76 -33.11 0.82
CA ARG A 29 -3.88 -34.17 -0.20
C ARG A 29 -3.08 -33.84 -1.47
N LEU A 30 -3.13 -32.60 -1.94
CA LEU A 30 -2.30 -32.13 -3.05
C LEU A 30 -0.81 -32.23 -2.72
N LEU A 31 -0.40 -31.81 -1.52
CA LEU A 31 0.98 -31.93 -1.04
C LEU A 31 1.49 -33.36 -0.90
N ARG A 32 0.60 -34.34 -0.69
CA ARG A 32 0.99 -35.76 -0.67
C ARG A 32 1.44 -36.26 -2.04
N ARG A 33 1.10 -35.59 -3.13
CA ARG A 33 1.53 -35.91 -4.50
C ARG A 33 2.91 -35.35 -4.86
N VAL A 34 3.43 -34.38 -4.10
CA VAL A 34 4.76 -33.78 -4.31
C VAL A 34 5.83 -34.66 -3.64
N PRO A 35 7.06 -34.84 -4.16
CA PRO A 35 8.12 -35.63 -3.48
C PRO A 35 8.42 -35.16 -2.06
N ARG A 36 8.64 -36.08 -1.11
CA ARG A 36 8.81 -35.76 0.34
C ARG A 36 9.90 -34.72 0.61
N SER A 37 11.01 -34.76 -0.14
CA SER A 37 12.13 -33.82 -0.07
C SER A 37 11.75 -32.37 -0.40
N ARG A 38 10.69 -32.15 -1.18
CA ARG A 38 10.23 -30.81 -1.62
C ARG A 38 9.02 -30.28 -0.83
N ARG A 39 8.55 -31.01 0.19
CA ARG A 39 7.31 -30.65 0.95
C ARG A 39 7.54 -29.64 2.08
N GLY A 40 8.78 -29.38 2.49
CA GLY A 40 9.11 -28.60 3.70
C GLY A 40 8.46 -27.21 3.71
N ALA A 41 8.75 -26.40 2.70
CA ALA A 41 8.25 -25.03 2.57
C ALA A 41 6.72 -24.97 2.46
N ALA A 42 6.11 -25.83 1.64
CA ALA A 42 4.67 -25.85 1.46
C ALA A 42 3.92 -26.35 2.72
N ARG A 43 4.49 -27.27 3.51
CA ARG A 43 3.94 -27.64 4.83
C ARG A 43 4.04 -26.48 5.83
N LEU A 44 5.16 -25.75 5.83
CA LEU A 44 5.34 -24.58 6.68
C LEU A 44 4.32 -23.49 6.32
N LEU A 45 4.13 -23.20 5.04
CA LEU A 45 3.15 -22.23 4.54
C LEU A 45 1.73 -22.59 4.98
N ILE A 46 1.33 -23.87 4.84
CA ILE A 46 0.04 -24.34 5.34
C ILE A 46 -0.04 -24.17 6.85
N ARG A 47 0.95 -24.62 7.62
CA ARG A 47 0.93 -24.45 9.09
C ARG A 47 0.80 -22.99 9.49
N LEU A 48 1.49 -22.07 8.82
CA LEU A 48 1.39 -20.63 9.06
C LEU A 48 -0.01 -20.08 8.75
N LEU A 49 -0.60 -20.46 7.60
CA LEU A 49 -1.94 -20.03 7.20
C LEU A 49 -3.01 -20.45 8.23
N TYR A 50 -2.87 -21.65 8.79
CA TYR A 50 -3.85 -22.23 9.73
C TYR A 50 -3.48 -22.07 11.21
N SER A 51 -2.35 -21.44 11.53
CA SER A 51 -1.95 -21.12 12.90
C SER A 51 -2.88 -20.08 13.55
N PRO A 52 -3.12 -20.08 14.88
CA PRO A 52 -3.95 -19.10 15.58
C PRO A 52 -3.27 -17.71 15.75
N LEU A 53 -2.42 -17.33 14.79
CA LEU A 53 -1.74 -16.03 14.80
C LEU A 53 -2.66 -14.90 14.33
N THR A 54 -2.37 -13.67 14.76
CA THR A 54 -3.05 -12.49 14.21
C THR A 54 -2.81 -12.38 12.70
N ALA A 55 -3.75 -11.79 11.96
CA ALA A 55 -3.64 -11.59 10.51
C ALA A 55 -2.35 -10.84 10.13
N LYS A 56 -1.98 -9.81 10.90
CA LYS A 56 -0.74 -9.05 10.72
C LYS A 56 0.49 -9.94 10.84
N THR A 57 0.56 -10.78 11.89
CA THR A 57 1.68 -11.70 12.11
C THR A 57 1.77 -12.72 10.98
N LYS A 58 0.65 -13.26 10.49
CA LYS A 58 0.65 -14.19 9.34
C LYS A 58 1.22 -13.54 8.09
N ILE A 59 0.79 -12.32 7.78
CA ILE A 59 1.26 -11.57 6.61
C ILE A 59 2.77 -11.27 6.73
N LEU A 60 3.22 -10.83 7.90
CA LEU A 60 4.64 -10.57 8.17
C LEU A 60 5.47 -11.83 7.95
N LEU A 61 5.05 -12.98 8.48
CA LEU A 61 5.76 -14.25 8.32
C LEU A 61 5.77 -14.74 6.88
N ILE A 62 4.66 -14.59 6.14
CA ILE A 62 4.61 -14.92 4.71
C ILE A 62 5.58 -14.03 3.92
N SER A 63 5.60 -12.73 4.21
CA SER A 63 6.47 -11.77 3.53
C SER A 63 7.93 -12.08 3.82
N LEU A 64 8.29 -12.30 5.09
CA LEU A 64 9.64 -12.70 5.51
C LEU A 64 10.08 -14.02 4.86
N ALA A 65 9.23 -15.05 4.88
CA ALA A 65 9.53 -16.32 4.24
C ALA A 65 9.72 -16.17 2.72
N SER A 66 8.94 -15.31 2.07
CA SER A 66 9.05 -15.03 0.64
C SER A 66 10.35 -14.30 0.32
N SER A 67 10.75 -13.32 1.15
CA SER A 67 12.02 -12.62 1.01
C SER A 67 13.22 -13.56 1.19
N ILE A 68 13.21 -14.40 2.23
CA ILE A 68 14.26 -15.42 2.45
C ILE A 68 14.33 -16.39 1.27
N THR A 69 13.17 -16.84 0.77
CA THR A 69 13.12 -17.74 -0.38
C THR A 69 13.70 -17.09 -1.63
N LEU A 70 13.38 -15.81 -1.88
CA LEU A 70 13.91 -15.07 -3.02
C LEU A 70 15.44 -14.90 -2.93
N LEU A 71 15.95 -14.53 -1.75
CA LEU A 71 17.39 -14.42 -1.51
C LEU A 71 18.10 -15.78 -1.69
N GLY A 72 17.50 -16.87 -1.19
CA GLY A 72 18.03 -18.22 -1.38
C GLY A 72 18.01 -18.68 -2.84
N LEU A 73 17.01 -18.29 -3.62
CA LEU A 73 16.97 -18.53 -5.07
C LEU A 73 18.04 -17.71 -5.80
N ALA A 74 18.24 -16.45 -5.41
CA ALA A 74 19.26 -15.58 -5.98
C ALA A 74 20.68 -16.11 -5.70
N GLU A 75 20.94 -16.58 -4.48
CA GLU A 75 22.21 -17.21 -4.13
C GLU A 75 22.45 -18.50 -4.91
N ALA A 76 21.44 -19.38 -4.98
CA ALA A 76 21.53 -20.63 -5.72
C ALA A 76 21.71 -20.41 -7.23
N GLY A 77 21.16 -19.31 -7.76
CA GLY A 77 21.33 -18.87 -9.15
C GLY A 77 22.64 -18.13 -9.41
N GLY A 78 23.49 -17.93 -8.39
CA GLY A 78 24.74 -17.18 -8.51
C GLY A 78 24.54 -15.68 -8.80
N VAL A 79 23.33 -15.16 -8.56
CA VAL A 79 22.94 -13.78 -8.89
C VAL A 79 22.65 -12.88 -7.69
N LEU A 80 23.03 -13.32 -6.48
CA LEU A 80 22.84 -12.51 -5.27
C LEU A 80 23.86 -11.35 -5.20
N VAL A 81 25.15 -11.67 -5.37
CA VAL A 81 26.29 -10.75 -5.30
C VAL A 81 27.26 -11.06 -6.44
N SER A 82 27.92 -10.04 -6.98
CA SER A 82 29.02 -10.24 -7.93
C SER A 82 30.13 -11.09 -7.30
N SER A 83 30.52 -12.15 -8.01
CA SER A 83 31.68 -12.96 -7.65
C SER A 83 32.94 -12.12 -7.84
N ALA A 84 33.70 -11.89 -6.78
CA ALA A 84 34.84 -10.97 -6.74
C ALA A 84 36.10 -11.44 -7.56
N GLY A 85 35.91 -12.16 -8.67
CA GLY A 85 37.00 -12.73 -9.45
C GLY A 85 36.74 -12.63 -10.96
N ALA A 86 37.42 -11.66 -11.58
CA ALA A 86 37.68 -11.47 -13.01
C ALA A 86 36.50 -11.08 -13.93
N ASP A 87 36.69 -9.94 -14.61
CA ASP A 87 35.99 -9.40 -15.79
C ASP A 87 34.52 -8.96 -15.74
N GLU A 88 33.73 -9.26 -14.71
CA GLU A 88 32.35 -8.74 -14.62
C GLU A 88 32.29 -7.34 -13.99
N ARG A 89 31.70 -6.37 -14.70
CA ARG A 89 31.59 -4.96 -14.28
C ARG A 89 30.14 -4.57 -14.04
N TRP A 90 29.87 -3.91 -12.93
CA TRP A 90 28.53 -3.53 -12.48
C TRP A 90 27.84 -2.51 -13.42
N ALA A 91 26.56 -2.73 -13.75
CA ALA A 91 25.77 -1.83 -14.59
C ALA A 91 25.75 -0.37 -14.10
N LEU A 92 25.65 -0.14 -12.79
CA LEU A 92 25.68 1.23 -12.23
C LEU A 92 27.11 1.77 -12.10
N GLY A 93 28.14 0.93 -12.15
CA GLY A 93 29.55 1.36 -12.21
C GLY A 93 29.91 2.06 -13.53
N TYR A 94 29.05 1.95 -14.54
CA TYR A 94 29.16 2.68 -15.81
C TYR A 94 28.43 4.02 -15.82
N LEU A 95 27.71 4.39 -14.75
CA LEU A 95 27.21 5.75 -14.59
C LEU A 95 28.40 6.70 -14.62
N PHE A 96 28.47 7.54 -15.65
CA PHE A 96 29.53 8.53 -15.87
C PHE A 96 30.90 7.98 -16.31
N SER A 97 31.00 6.72 -16.78
CA SER A 97 32.24 6.18 -17.35
C SER A 97 32.27 6.31 -18.87
N ASP A 98 33.30 6.97 -19.42
CA ASP A 98 33.53 7.06 -20.87
C ASP A 98 34.01 5.73 -21.49
N ASN A 99 34.42 4.75 -20.68
CA ASN A 99 35.00 3.47 -21.09
C ASN A 99 34.04 2.29 -20.88
N ALA A 100 32.76 2.47 -21.23
CA ALA A 100 31.78 1.39 -21.14
C ALA A 100 32.06 0.30 -22.19
N GLU A 101 32.71 -0.79 -21.77
CA GLU A 101 32.86 -1.99 -22.57
C GLU A 101 31.58 -2.84 -22.42
N PRO A 102 30.88 -3.17 -23.53
CA PRO A 102 29.56 -3.80 -23.49
C PRO A 102 29.59 -5.23 -22.94
N SER A 103 30.69 -5.97 -23.07
CA SER A 103 30.77 -7.36 -22.61
C SER A 103 30.92 -7.45 -21.09
N GLY A 104 29.99 -8.13 -20.42
CA GLY A 104 30.12 -8.48 -18.99
C GLY A 104 29.38 -7.56 -18.01
N VAL A 105 28.38 -6.81 -18.47
CA VAL A 105 27.55 -5.98 -17.59
C VAL A 105 26.49 -6.82 -16.89
N THR A 106 26.64 -7.02 -15.58
CA THR A 106 25.68 -7.76 -14.75
C THR A 106 24.92 -6.83 -13.81
N LEU A 107 23.66 -7.18 -13.56
CA LEU A 107 22.78 -6.51 -12.59
C LEU A 107 22.29 -7.55 -11.58
N PHE A 108 23.19 -7.88 -10.66
CA PHE A 108 22.94 -8.75 -9.51
C PHE A 108 21.89 -8.17 -8.57
N LEU A 109 21.16 -9.03 -7.85
CA LEU A 109 20.03 -8.60 -7.02
C LEU A 109 20.44 -7.56 -5.96
N LEU A 110 21.52 -7.79 -5.21
CA LEU A 110 21.97 -6.82 -4.19
C LEU A 110 22.61 -5.55 -4.77
N GLN A 111 22.86 -5.55 -6.08
CA GLN A 111 23.42 -4.44 -6.84
C GLN A 111 22.36 -3.72 -7.69
N ASP A 112 21.10 -4.17 -7.63
CA ASP A 112 19.93 -3.55 -8.24
C ASP A 112 19.13 -2.80 -7.15
N PRO A 113 19.53 -1.57 -6.76
CA PRO A 113 18.81 -0.81 -5.75
C PRO A 113 17.35 -0.59 -6.14
N ALA A 114 17.05 -0.55 -7.44
CA ALA A 114 15.70 -0.43 -7.94
C ALA A 114 14.87 -1.68 -7.67
N GLY A 115 15.42 -2.85 -8.02
CA GLY A 115 14.83 -4.14 -7.70
C GLY A 115 14.64 -4.35 -6.20
N LEU A 116 15.61 -3.96 -5.37
CA LEU A 116 15.49 -4.05 -3.92
C LEU A 116 14.36 -3.17 -3.38
N ILE A 117 14.22 -1.92 -3.86
CA ILE A 117 13.13 -1.03 -3.49
C ILE A 117 11.79 -1.61 -3.93
N VAL A 118 11.67 -2.08 -5.18
CA VAL A 118 10.44 -2.70 -5.71
C VAL A 118 10.06 -3.91 -4.86
N LEU A 119 11.00 -4.79 -4.54
CA LEU A 119 10.78 -5.95 -3.69
C LEU A 119 10.37 -5.55 -2.27
N ALA A 120 11.00 -4.54 -1.68
CA ALA A 120 10.62 -4.03 -0.37
C ALA A 120 9.17 -3.52 -0.38
N VAL A 121 8.77 -2.75 -1.40
CA VAL A 121 7.40 -2.26 -1.59
C VAL A 121 6.42 -3.43 -1.76
N VAL A 122 6.78 -4.43 -2.57
CA VAL A 122 6.00 -5.65 -2.78
C VAL A 122 5.75 -6.39 -1.46
N PHE A 123 6.77 -6.56 -0.62
CA PHE A 123 6.65 -7.29 0.64
C PHE A 123 5.96 -6.51 1.75
N VAL A 124 6.03 -5.17 1.76
CA VAL A 124 5.35 -4.35 2.78
C VAL A 124 3.89 -4.07 2.45
N THR A 125 3.49 -4.06 1.16
CA THR A 125 2.13 -3.74 0.71
C THR A 125 1.02 -4.51 1.44
N PRO A 126 1.12 -5.85 1.63
CA PRO A 126 0.12 -6.61 2.37
C PRO A 126 -0.04 -6.15 3.84
N ILE A 127 1.04 -5.64 4.46
CA ILE A 127 1.03 -5.12 5.83
C ILE A 127 0.23 -3.83 5.88
N PHE A 128 0.43 -2.92 4.93
CA PHE A 128 -0.36 -1.68 4.82
C PHE A 128 -1.84 -1.97 4.69
N CYS A 129 -2.20 -2.88 3.78
CA CYS A 129 -3.58 -3.34 3.64
C CYS A 129 -4.14 -3.88 4.96
N CYS A 130 -3.39 -4.71 5.70
CA CYS A 130 -3.82 -5.24 6.99
C CYS A 130 -4.10 -4.13 8.03
N GLN A 131 -3.24 -3.11 8.10
CA GLN A 131 -3.42 -2.02 9.06
C GLN A 131 -4.63 -1.14 8.70
N GLN A 132 -4.85 -0.87 7.42
CA GLN A 132 -6.01 -0.10 6.98
C GLN A 132 -7.34 -0.82 7.26
N VAL A 133 -7.40 -2.14 7.11
CA VAL A 133 -8.60 -2.93 7.44
C VAL A 133 -8.98 -2.78 8.92
N GLN A 134 -8.00 -2.90 9.82
CA GLN A 134 -8.22 -2.74 11.26
C GLN A 134 -8.71 -1.33 11.58
N ALA A 135 -8.04 -0.32 11.03
CA ALA A 135 -8.42 1.07 11.23
C ALA A 135 -9.84 1.41 10.72
N ILE A 136 -10.25 0.87 9.56
CA ILE A 136 -11.61 1.05 9.05
C ILE A 136 -12.63 0.42 9.99
N ALA A 137 -12.34 -0.78 10.52
CA ALA A 137 -13.21 -1.46 11.48
C ALA A 137 -13.37 -0.65 12.78
N ASP A 138 -12.29 -0.03 13.25
CA ASP A 138 -12.27 0.74 14.50
C ASP A 138 -12.97 2.11 14.38
N PHE A 139 -13.25 2.60 13.17
CA PHE A 139 -13.77 3.96 12.95
C PHE A 139 -15.08 4.24 13.69
N VAL A 140 -16.07 3.34 13.59
CA VAL A 140 -17.39 3.55 14.24
C VAL A 140 -17.22 3.58 15.75
N GLN A 141 -16.51 2.59 16.29
CA GLN A 141 -16.32 2.43 17.72
C GLN A 141 -15.50 3.58 18.33
N MET A 142 -14.47 4.06 17.61
CA MET A 142 -13.69 5.24 18.01
C MET A 142 -14.60 6.46 18.17
N ASN A 143 -15.43 6.76 17.16
CA ASN A 143 -16.31 7.93 17.22
C ASN A 143 -17.43 7.78 18.25
N GLU A 144 -17.98 6.57 18.43
CA GLU A 144 -18.98 6.29 19.47
C GLU A 144 -18.40 6.53 20.88
N ARG A 145 -17.19 6.02 21.17
CA ARG A 145 -16.49 6.26 22.45
C ARG A 145 -16.18 7.73 22.70
N ASN A 146 -15.99 8.52 21.65
CA ASN A 146 -15.75 9.95 21.75
C ASN A 146 -17.02 10.80 21.84
N GLY A 147 -18.20 10.15 22.00
CA GLY A 147 -19.49 10.83 22.13
C GLY A 147 -20.14 11.23 20.81
N GLY A 148 -19.66 10.70 19.67
CA GLY A 148 -20.21 11.00 18.35
C GLY A 148 -21.65 10.50 18.18
N ALA A 149 -22.02 9.41 18.88
CA ALA A 149 -23.39 8.87 18.86
C ALA A 149 -24.35 9.63 19.79
N GLU A 150 -23.85 10.31 20.84
CA GLU A 150 -24.67 11.02 21.84
C GLU A 150 -25.49 12.17 21.21
N ARG A 151 -25.03 12.68 20.06
CA ARG A 151 -25.63 13.82 19.36
C ARG A 151 -26.67 13.41 18.32
N LEU A 152 -26.86 12.10 18.11
CA LEU A 152 -27.75 11.57 17.09
C LEU A 152 -29.11 11.20 17.67
N SER A 153 -30.17 11.48 16.91
CA SER A 153 -31.51 10.96 17.20
C SER A 153 -31.58 9.45 16.94
N ALA A 154 -32.58 8.78 17.51
CA ALA A 154 -32.82 7.35 17.25
C ALA A 154 -33.03 7.06 15.74
N GLU A 155 -33.67 7.97 15.01
CA GLU A 155 -33.84 7.84 13.56
C GLU A 155 -32.49 7.92 12.82
N GLN A 156 -31.61 8.85 13.21
CA GLN A 156 -30.26 8.97 12.65
C GLN A 156 -29.42 7.73 12.94
N ILE A 157 -29.50 7.17 14.15
CA ILE A 157 -28.86 5.90 14.53
C ILE A 157 -29.37 4.76 13.64
N GLY A 158 -30.69 4.64 13.43
CA GLY A 158 -31.26 3.64 12.53
C GLY A 158 -30.84 3.81 11.06
N ARG A 159 -30.68 5.05 10.57
CA ARG A 159 -30.12 5.34 9.24
C ARG A 159 -28.65 4.96 9.14
N LEU A 160 -27.86 5.26 10.16
CA LEU A 160 -26.43 4.93 10.22
C LEU A 160 -26.20 3.42 10.27
N ASN A 161 -26.98 2.69 11.07
CA ASN A 161 -26.93 1.23 11.13
C ASN A 161 -27.26 0.58 9.77
N ARG A 162 -28.24 1.10 9.04
CA ARG A 162 -28.54 0.67 7.66
C ARG A 162 -27.40 0.98 6.69
N LEU A 163 -26.72 2.11 6.87
CA LEU A 163 -25.54 2.46 6.08
C LEU A 163 -24.38 1.50 6.38
N VAL A 164 -24.09 1.21 7.65
CA VAL A 164 -23.08 0.23 8.07
C VAL A 164 -23.38 -1.15 7.47
N ASP A 165 -24.64 -1.62 7.54
CA ASP A 165 -25.03 -2.90 6.94
C ASP A 165 -24.78 -2.92 5.42
N ARG A 166 -25.09 -1.82 4.73
CA ARG A 166 -24.84 -1.68 3.29
C ARG A 166 -23.35 -1.71 2.98
N THR A 167 -22.54 -0.97 3.74
CA THR A 167 -21.07 -0.96 3.59
C THR A 167 -20.48 -2.35 3.87
N ASN A 168 -20.95 -3.06 4.90
CA ASN A 168 -20.55 -4.42 5.19
C ASN A 168 -20.94 -5.42 4.07
N LYS A 169 -22.03 -5.18 3.32
CA LYS A 169 -22.38 -5.97 2.11
C LYS A 169 -21.40 -5.72 0.95
N TRP A 170 -20.95 -4.48 0.76
CA TRP A 170 -19.91 -4.16 -0.23
C TRP A 170 -18.60 -4.84 0.13
N PHE A 171 -18.19 -4.78 1.39
CA PHE A 171 -17.02 -5.49 1.89
C PHE A 171 -17.15 -7.00 1.74
N ASP A 172 -18.29 -7.59 2.09
CA ASP A 172 -18.53 -9.02 1.88
C ASP A 172 -18.36 -9.41 0.40
N THR A 173 -18.89 -8.60 -0.52
CA THR A 173 -18.74 -8.79 -1.96
C THR A 173 -17.28 -8.77 -2.39
N LEU A 174 -16.49 -7.80 -1.93
CA LEU A 174 -15.04 -7.72 -2.16
C LEU A 174 -14.28 -8.92 -1.57
N GLY A 175 -14.77 -9.43 -0.43
CA GLY A 175 -14.25 -10.61 0.25
C GLY A 175 -14.68 -11.95 -0.37
N ARG A 176 -15.55 -11.97 -1.39
CA ARG A 176 -15.97 -13.20 -2.06
C ARG A 176 -14.79 -13.87 -2.75
N ARG A 177 -14.78 -15.21 -2.75
CA ARG A 177 -13.73 -16.01 -3.40
C ARG A 177 -13.65 -15.74 -4.89
N ALA A 178 -14.79 -15.68 -5.58
CA ALA A 178 -14.84 -15.41 -7.01
C ALA A 178 -14.26 -14.02 -7.36
N VAL A 179 -14.65 -12.99 -6.62
CA VAL A 179 -14.12 -11.62 -6.79
C VAL A 179 -12.62 -11.58 -6.50
N SER A 180 -12.18 -12.23 -5.42
CA SER A 180 -10.76 -12.29 -5.07
C SER A 180 -9.94 -13.04 -6.13
N ALA A 181 -10.47 -14.12 -6.70
CA ALA A 181 -9.84 -14.86 -7.78
C ALA A 181 -9.78 -14.05 -9.07
N ALA A 182 -10.84 -13.31 -9.40
CA ALA A 182 -10.87 -12.41 -10.56
C ALA A 182 -9.84 -11.28 -10.43
N ILE A 183 -9.75 -10.63 -9.25
CA ILE A 183 -8.71 -9.63 -8.97
C ILE A 183 -7.33 -10.27 -9.10
N MET A 184 -7.10 -11.44 -8.50
CA MET A 184 -5.82 -12.14 -8.58
C MET A 184 -5.44 -12.46 -10.03
N ALA A 185 -6.37 -12.96 -10.84
CA ALA A 185 -6.14 -13.26 -12.25
C ALA A 185 -5.83 -11.99 -13.06
N ALA A 186 -6.57 -10.90 -12.84
CA ALA A 186 -6.30 -9.63 -13.49
C ALA A 186 -4.92 -9.07 -13.11
N MET A 187 -4.53 -9.16 -11.83
CA MET A 187 -3.21 -8.72 -11.36
C MET A 187 -2.10 -9.63 -11.87
N ALA A 188 -2.34 -10.94 -12.04
CA ALA A 188 -1.39 -11.86 -12.65
C ALA A 188 -1.13 -11.48 -14.10
N ILE A 189 -2.20 -11.28 -14.89
CA ILE A 189 -2.10 -10.82 -16.27
C ILE A 189 -1.36 -9.48 -16.33
N GLY A 190 -1.75 -8.50 -15.50
CA GLY A 190 -1.10 -7.20 -15.46
C GLY A 190 0.38 -7.26 -15.10
N THR A 191 0.75 -8.07 -14.11
CA THR A 191 2.14 -8.25 -13.67
C THR A 191 2.97 -8.95 -14.74
N THR A 192 2.44 -10.01 -15.35
CA THR A 192 3.12 -10.71 -16.44
C THR A 192 3.28 -9.83 -17.67
N SER A 193 2.27 -9.02 -18.01
CA SER A 193 2.36 -8.04 -19.10
C SER A 193 3.38 -6.94 -18.81
N LEU A 194 3.42 -6.42 -17.58
CA LEU A 194 4.43 -5.45 -17.15
C LEU A 194 5.84 -6.06 -17.21
N TYR A 195 6.01 -7.28 -16.69
CA TYR A 195 7.27 -8.02 -16.78
C TYR A 195 7.69 -8.23 -18.23
N ALA A 196 6.77 -8.70 -19.09
CA ALA A 196 7.04 -8.88 -20.52
C ALA A 196 7.40 -7.55 -21.21
N PHE A 197 6.79 -6.44 -20.79
CA PHE A 197 7.10 -5.12 -21.30
C PHE A 197 8.53 -4.69 -20.91
N VAL A 198 8.91 -4.84 -19.63
CA VAL A 198 10.29 -4.63 -19.14
C VAL A 198 11.28 -5.53 -19.89
N ASN A 199 10.93 -6.79 -20.07
CA ASN A 199 11.71 -7.80 -20.79
C ASN A 199 11.92 -7.44 -22.27
N THR A 200 10.99 -6.74 -22.89
CA THR A 200 11.04 -6.40 -24.32
C THR A 200 11.70 -5.05 -24.57
N HIS A 201 11.44 -4.07 -23.70
CA HIS A 201 11.93 -2.71 -23.89
C HIS A 201 13.25 -2.43 -23.15
N GLY A 202 13.67 -3.33 -22.26
CA GLY A 202 14.96 -3.31 -21.58
C GLY A 202 14.98 -2.46 -20.31
N LEU A 203 15.96 -2.74 -19.47
CA LEU A 203 16.25 -1.99 -18.24
C LEU A 203 17.05 -0.73 -18.57
N MET A 204 16.80 0.34 -17.82
CA MET A 204 17.56 1.60 -17.80
C MET A 204 17.65 2.33 -19.14
N GLN A 205 16.75 2.07 -20.09
CA GLN A 205 16.75 2.73 -21.41
C GLN A 205 16.88 4.27 -21.30
N THR A 206 16.24 4.88 -20.31
CA THR A 206 16.20 6.34 -20.15
C THR A 206 17.21 6.92 -19.16
N TRP A 207 17.97 6.07 -18.47
CA TRP A 207 18.96 6.46 -17.46
C TRP A 207 20.31 5.80 -17.71
N ASN A 208 20.68 5.73 -18.99
CA ASN A 208 21.94 5.18 -19.45
C ASN A 208 22.84 6.30 -20.04
N PRO A 209 23.81 6.84 -19.30
CA PRO A 209 24.74 7.86 -19.81
C PRO A 209 25.87 7.27 -20.67
N THR A 210 25.71 6.05 -21.21
CA THR A 210 26.75 5.44 -22.05
C THR A 210 26.59 5.84 -23.52
N ARG A 211 27.71 5.81 -24.27
CA ARG A 211 27.73 6.06 -25.72
C ARG A 211 27.31 4.83 -26.54
N LEU A 212 27.06 3.71 -25.89
CA LEU A 212 26.59 2.50 -26.54
C LEU A 212 25.19 2.72 -27.08
N SER A 213 24.91 2.17 -28.26
CA SER A 213 23.54 2.19 -28.77
C SER A 213 22.60 1.49 -27.79
N ASP A 214 21.42 2.05 -27.61
CA ASP A 214 20.35 1.54 -26.75
C ASP A 214 20.13 0.03 -26.89
N SER A 215 20.13 -0.50 -28.13
CA SER A 215 19.91 -1.92 -28.39
C SER A 215 21.04 -2.81 -27.85
N VAL A 216 22.29 -2.36 -27.96
CA VAL A 216 23.46 -3.10 -27.46
C VAL A 216 23.50 -3.06 -25.94
N TRP A 217 23.32 -1.87 -25.34
CA TRP A 217 23.27 -1.73 -23.88
C TRP A 217 22.17 -2.59 -23.25
N ARG A 218 20.96 -2.54 -23.83
CA ARG A 218 19.84 -3.36 -23.36
C ARG A 218 20.14 -4.84 -23.47
N SER A 219 20.74 -5.30 -24.58
CA SER A 219 21.07 -6.72 -24.77
C SER A 219 21.99 -7.24 -23.67
N GLU A 220 23.02 -6.46 -23.31
CA GLU A 220 24.01 -6.84 -22.31
C GLU A 220 23.43 -6.78 -20.88
N VAL A 221 22.85 -5.63 -20.48
CA VAL A 221 22.27 -5.46 -19.14
C VAL A 221 21.09 -6.40 -18.89
N TYR A 222 20.25 -6.62 -19.91
CA TYR A 222 19.12 -7.55 -19.79
C TYR A 222 19.62 -8.99 -19.63
N THR A 223 20.66 -9.41 -20.36
CA THR A 223 21.25 -10.75 -20.23
C THR A 223 21.81 -10.97 -18.83
N GLY A 224 22.45 -9.96 -18.23
CA GLY A 224 22.98 -9.99 -16.87
C GLY A 224 21.98 -9.70 -15.75
N TRP A 225 20.67 -9.57 -16.03
CA TRP A 225 19.66 -9.24 -15.02
C TRP A 225 19.28 -10.46 -14.18
N TRP A 226 19.31 -10.30 -12.84
CA TRP A 226 18.95 -11.33 -11.87
C TRP A 226 17.55 -11.94 -12.06
N ALA A 227 16.62 -11.21 -12.69
CA ALA A 227 15.25 -11.69 -12.94
C ALA A 227 14.97 -11.93 -14.43
N ASN A 228 15.98 -12.16 -15.27
CA ASN A 228 15.78 -12.50 -16.68
C ASN A 228 15.19 -13.91 -16.85
N ARG A 229 14.08 -14.03 -17.59
CA ARG A 229 13.37 -15.31 -17.80
C ARG A 229 14.16 -16.37 -18.55
N HIS A 230 15.16 -15.97 -19.33
CA HIS A 230 15.96 -16.86 -20.18
C HIS A 230 17.13 -17.47 -19.41
N THR A 231 17.74 -16.72 -18.49
CA THR A 231 18.88 -17.16 -17.68
C THR A 231 18.47 -17.62 -16.28
N HIS A 232 17.48 -16.97 -15.68
CA HIS A 232 16.96 -17.24 -14.32
C HIS A 232 15.42 -17.34 -14.29
N PRO A 233 14.83 -18.36 -14.95
CA PRO A 233 13.37 -18.49 -15.06
C PRO A 233 12.66 -18.61 -13.70
N GLU A 234 13.29 -19.20 -12.70
CA GLU A 234 12.77 -19.31 -11.33
C GLU A 234 12.67 -17.94 -10.63
N LEU A 235 13.64 -17.05 -10.82
CA LEU A 235 13.62 -15.70 -10.26
C LEU A 235 12.63 -14.79 -10.98
N ALA A 236 12.53 -14.92 -12.31
CA ALA A 236 11.49 -14.26 -13.10
C ALA A 236 10.07 -14.66 -12.65
N LEU A 237 9.84 -15.96 -12.44
CA LEU A 237 8.57 -16.47 -11.93
C LEU A 237 8.31 -15.98 -10.50
N ALA A 238 9.33 -15.99 -9.64
CA ALA A 238 9.21 -15.51 -8.26
C ALA A 238 8.86 -14.01 -8.21
N LEU A 239 9.50 -13.18 -9.05
CA LEU A 239 9.18 -11.76 -9.18
C LEU A 239 7.74 -11.55 -9.66
N CYS A 240 7.30 -12.28 -10.69
CA CYS A 240 5.91 -12.20 -11.18
C CYS A 240 4.90 -12.63 -10.10
N ALA A 241 5.18 -13.71 -9.36
CA ALA A 241 4.30 -14.20 -8.30
C ALA A 241 4.23 -13.22 -7.13
N ALA A 242 5.37 -12.66 -6.70
CA ALA A 242 5.43 -11.66 -5.64
C ALA A 242 4.71 -10.37 -6.05
N GLY A 243 4.96 -9.87 -7.26
CA GLY A 243 4.27 -8.71 -7.84
C GLY A 243 2.76 -8.92 -7.91
N THR A 244 2.32 -10.07 -8.44
CA THR A 244 0.89 -10.45 -8.50
C THR A 244 0.23 -10.41 -7.12
N TYR A 245 0.91 -10.98 -6.12
CA TYR A 245 0.43 -10.99 -4.75
C TYR A 245 0.31 -9.58 -4.17
N ALA A 246 1.33 -8.74 -4.35
CA ALA A 246 1.32 -7.35 -3.89
C ALA A 246 0.24 -6.51 -4.59
N PHE A 247 0.14 -6.59 -5.92
CA PHE A 247 -0.86 -5.87 -6.70
C PHE A 247 -2.28 -6.33 -6.37
N TYR A 248 -2.49 -7.60 -6.03
CA TYR A 248 -3.76 -8.07 -5.49
C TYR A 248 -4.14 -7.35 -4.17
N PHE A 249 -3.20 -7.21 -3.24
CA PHE A 249 -3.45 -6.47 -1.99
C PHE A 249 -3.65 -4.97 -2.25
N LEU A 250 -2.86 -4.37 -3.14
CA LEU A 250 -3.01 -2.96 -3.53
C LEU A 250 -4.38 -2.70 -4.17
N ALA A 251 -4.80 -3.53 -5.12
CA ALA A 251 -6.12 -3.41 -5.75
C ALA A 251 -7.25 -3.50 -4.72
N LYS A 252 -7.15 -4.44 -3.77
CA LYS A 252 -8.10 -4.51 -2.66
C LYS A 252 -8.05 -3.27 -1.78
N GLN A 253 -6.85 -2.79 -1.45
CA GLN A 253 -6.62 -1.59 -0.68
C GLN A 253 -7.35 -0.38 -1.28
N LEU A 254 -7.20 -0.18 -2.59
CA LEU A 254 -7.86 0.90 -3.33
C LEU A 254 -9.39 0.77 -3.30
N VAL A 255 -9.94 -0.40 -3.59
CA VAL A 255 -11.40 -0.61 -3.57
C VAL A 255 -11.97 -0.42 -2.16
N MET A 256 -11.27 -0.89 -1.13
CA MET A 256 -11.67 -0.64 0.26
C MET A 256 -11.65 0.84 0.61
N GLY A 257 -10.62 1.58 0.16
CA GLY A 257 -10.52 3.02 0.33
C GLY A 257 -11.69 3.77 -0.29
N VAL A 258 -12.10 3.40 -1.51
CA VAL A 258 -13.28 3.96 -2.18
C VAL A 258 -14.56 3.67 -1.40
N VAL A 259 -14.79 2.41 -1.01
CA VAL A 259 -15.98 2.02 -0.23
C VAL A 259 -16.05 2.78 1.10
N PHE A 260 -14.91 2.91 1.80
CA PHE A 260 -14.84 3.64 3.05
C PHE A 260 -15.06 5.15 2.86
N THR A 261 -14.53 5.73 1.80
CA THR A 261 -14.74 7.14 1.45
C THR A 261 -16.22 7.44 1.19
N VAL A 262 -16.91 6.57 0.45
CA VAL A 262 -18.36 6.68 0.23
C VAL A 262 -19.14 6.55 1.54
N TYR A 263 -18.68 5.66 2.44
CA TYR A 263 -19.26 5.54 3.78
C TYR A 263 -19.08 6.84 4.58
N LEU A 264 -17.88 7.40 4.65
CA LEU A 264 -17.57 8.65 5.35
C LEU A 264 -18.43 9.82 4.87
N TYR A 265 -18.52 10.00 3.55
CA TYR A 265 -19.35 11.05 2.95
C TYR A 265 -20.82 10.91 3.36
N ARG A 266 -21.36 9.68 3.32
CA ARG A 266 -22.75 9.42 3.67
C ARG A 266 -23.02 9.49 5.17
N SER A 267 -22.05 9.12 6.01
CA SER A 267 -22.19 9.19 7.46
C SER A 267 -22.13 10.64 7.93
N GLU A 268 -21.24 11.45 7.35
CA GLU A 268 -21.15 12.89 7.61
C GLU A 268 -22.49 13.58 7.31
N ALA A 269 -23.12 13.26 6.18
CA ALA A 269 -24.44 13.79 5.82
C ALA A 269 -25.57 13.40 6.80
N ILE A 270 -25.37 12.37 7.64
CA ILE A 270 -26.29 11.97 8.72
C ILE A 270 -25.95 12.68 10.04
N GLY A 271 -24.81 13.38 10.11
CA GLY A 271 -24.26 14.03 11.30
C GLY A 271 -23.23 13.18 12.05
N PHE A 272 -22.76 12.07 11.45
CA PHE A 272 -21.77 11.18 12.06
C PHE A 272 -20.44 11.23 11.31
N GLY A 273 -19.44 11.84 11.94
CA GLY A 273 -18.10 11.99 11.38
C GLY A 273 -17.01 11.83 12.43
N VAL A 274 -15.78 12.17 12.04
CA VAL A 274 -14.64 12.20 12.97
C VAL A 274 -14.97 13.10 14.16
N THR A 275 -14.99 12.50 15.34
CA THR A 275 -15.39 13.15 16.58
C THR A 275 -14.23 13.07 17.57
N PRO A 276 -13.47 14.16 17.80
CA PRO A 276 -12.50 14.21 18.88
C PRO A 276 -13.22 14.29 20.24
N ASN A 277 -12.69 13.61 21.24
CA ASN A 277 -13.18 13.66 22.61
C ASN A 277 -12.74 14.97 23.26
N MET A 278 -13.69 15.89 23.44
CA MET A 278 -13.46 17.20 24.06
C MET A 278 -13.46 17.15 25.58
N LYS A 279 -13.92 16.06 26.19
CA LYS A 279 -14.03 15.91 27.65
C LYS A 279 -12.80 15.28 28.27
N PHE A 280 -12.14 14.37 27.54
CA PHE A 280 -11.01 13.60 28.05
C PHE A 280 -10.02 13.26 26.94
N ASP A 281 -8.76 13.68 27.11
CA ASP A 281 -7.67 13.29 26.23
C ASP A 281 -6.89 12.10 26.81
N SER A 282 -7.39 10.90 26.57
CA SER A 282 -6.78 9.66 27.08
C SER A 282 -5.46 9.26 26.41
N ASP A 283 -5.22 9.76 25.20
CA ASP A 283 -4.19 9.23 24.29
C ASP A 283 -3.25 10.29 23.73
N GLY A 284 -3.41 11.55 24.14
CA GLY A 284 -2.69 12.72 23.61
C GLY A 284 -3.19 13.15 22.22
N PHE A 285 -4.31 12.57 21.76
CA PHE A 285 -4.92 12.81 20.45
C PHE A 285 -6.44 12.97 20.54
N GLN A 286 -6.98 13.30 21.71
CA GLN A 286 -8.41 13.48 21.94
C GLN A 286 -9.23 12.24 21.51
N GLY A 287 -8.71 11.04 21.79
CA GLY A 287 -9.34 9.78 21.40
C GLY A 287 -9.26 9.47 19.89
N LEU A 288 -8.46 10.21 19.13
CA LEU A 288 -8.25 10.02 17.68
C LEU A 288 -7.02 9.19 17.34
N ARG A 289 -6.38 8.48 18.30
CA ARG A 289 -5.24 7.60 18.00
C ARG A 289 -5.52 6.56 16.90
N PRO A 290 -6.68 5.89 16.83
CA PRO A 290 -6.97 4.97 15.72
C PRO A 290 -6.98 5.68 14.36
N LEU A 291 -7.56 6.88 14.29
CA LEU A 291 -7.53 7.72 13.08
C LEU A 291 -6.11 8.17 12.73
N ARG A 292 -5.29 8.51 13.72
CA ARG A 292 -3.87 8.83 13.50
C ARG A 292 -3.13 7.67 12.85
N GLN A 293 -3.31 6.46 13.40
CA GLN A 293 -2.69 5.25 12.86
C GLN A 293 -3.18 4.98 11.44
N PHE A 294 -4.49 5.11 11.19
CA PHE A 294 -5.06 5.03 9.84
C PHE A 294 -4.37 5.97 8.84
N MET A 295 -4.28 7.25 9.19
CA MET A 295 -3.69 8.27 8.32
C MET A 295 -2.20 8.00 8.10
N LEU A 296 -1.43 7.67 9.14
CA LEU A 296 -0.01 7.36 9.02
C LEU A 296 0.23 6.14 8.13
N TRP A 297 -0.54 5.06 8.29
CA TRP A 297 -0.40 3.87 7.44
C TRP A 297 -0.84 4.13 6.00
N THR A 298 -1.86 4.95 5.79
CA THR A 298 -2.33 5.32 4.45
C THR A 298 -1.31 6.19 3.73
N TYR A 299 -0.79 7.23 4.39
CA TYR A 299 0.24 8.10 3.83
C TYR A 299 1.57 7.36 3.62
N GLY A 300 1.96 6.51 4.57
CA GLY A 300 3.15 5.66 4.44
C GLY A 300 3.02 4.66 3.29
N SER A 301 1.83 4.07 3.11
CA SER A 301 1.53 3.20 1.97
C SER A 301 1.69 3.94 0.65
N ALA A 302 1.00 5.07 0.51
CA ALA A 302 1.09 5.89 -0.70
C ALA A 302 2.55 6.22 -1.01
N LEU A 303 3.28 6.79 -0.04
CA LEU A 303 4.69 7.13 -0.22
C LEU A 303 5.56 5.94 -0.65
N ALA A 304 5.37 4.76 -0.06
CA ALA A 304 6.10 3.57 -0.46
C ALA A 304 5.77 3.14 -1.90
N HIS A 305 4.49 3.13 -2.28
CA HIS A 305 4.05 2.82 -3.64
C HIS A 305 4.56 3.82 -4.67
N LEU A 306 4.62 5.10 -4.31
CA LEU A 306 5.22 6.15 -5.13
C LEU A 306 6.70 5.90 -5.38
N ILE A 307 7.46 5.66 -4.32
CA ILE A 307 8.91 5.40 -4.44
C ILE A 307 9.11 4.17 -5.34
N GLY A 308 8.33 3.10 -5.14
CA GLY A 308 8.35 1.93 -6.00
C GLY A 308 8.04 2.26 -7.46
N LEU A 309 7.00 3.06 -7.72
CA LEU A 309 6.61 3.47 -9.07
C LEU A 309 7.65 4.37 -9.75
N LEU A 310 8.21 5.33 -9.01
CA LEU A 310 9.28 6.21 -9.48
C LEU A 310 10.51 5.40 -9.90
N VAL A 311 10.93 4.49 -9.05
CA VAL A 311 12.07 3.61 -9.30
C VAL A 311 11.81 2.68 -10.49
N LEU A 312 10.59 2.13 -10.58
CA LEU A 312 10.18 1.34 -11.73
C LEU A 312 10.24 2.17 -13.03
N PHE A 313 9.77 3.42 -13.03
CA PHE A 313 9.82 4.31 -14.19
C PHE A 313 11.22 4.80 -14.53
N MET A 314 12.07 5.05 -13.55
CA MET A 314 13.44 5.53 -13.79
C MET A 314 14.34 4.41 -14.29
N VAL A 315 14.22 3.20 -13.73
CA VAL A 315 15.23 2.14 -13.88
C VAL A 315 14.71 0.97 -14.71
N TRP A 316 13.44 0.59 -14.61
CA TRP A 316 12.95 -0.63 -15.27
C TRP A 316 12.11 -0.36 -16.52
N LEU A 317 11.57 0.84 -16.68
CA LEU A 317 10.73 1.21 -17.81
C LEU A 317 11.36 2.35 -18.61
N PRO A 318 11.15 2.37 -19.95
CA PRO A 318 11.61 3.46 -20.79
C PRO A 318 10.73 4.68 -20.60
N ALA A 319 11.31 5.81 -20.25
CA ALA A 319 10.52 7.00 -20.05
C ALA A 319 9.90 7.48 -21.38
N ALA A 320 8.55 7.52 -21.37
CA ALA A 320 7.71 7.69 -22.55
C ALA A 320 6.47 8.53 -22.19
N SER A 321 5.92 9.24 -23.16
CA SER A 321 4.81 10.19 -22.95
C SER A 321 3.57 9.56 -22.30
N TRP A 322 3.30 8.28 -22.57
CA TRP A 322 2.16 7.58 -22.00
C TRP A 322 2.26 7.37 -20.48
N MET A 323 3.48 7.42 -19.90
CA MET A 323 3.67 7.32 -18.45
C MET A 323 3.03 8.47 -17.69
N VAL A 324 2.88 9.64 -18.33
CA VAL A 324 2.13 10.77 -17.76
C VAL A 324 0.70 10.35 -17.43
N PHE A 325 0.05 9.52 -18.27
CA PHE A 325 -1.30 9.04 -17.97
C PHE A 325 -1.35 8.10 -16.76
N ILE A 326 -0.31 7.27 -16.53
CA ILE A 326 -0.24 6.47 -15.30
C ILE A 326 -0.08 7.39 -14.09
N VAL A 327 0.84 8.35 -14.14
CA VAL A 327 1.06 9.30 -13.04
C VAL A 327 -0.23 10.05 -12.74
N LEU A 328 -0.91 10.59 -13.75
CA LEU A 328 -2.21 11.26 -13.59
C LEU A 328 -3.28 10.32 -13.01
N GLY A 329 -3.32 9.06 -13.45
CA GLY A 329 -4.23 8.06 -12.91
C GLY A 329 -4.01 7.81 -11.41
N VAL A 330 -2.75 7.63 -11.01
CA VAL A 330 -2.34 7.49 -9.60
C VAL A 330 -2.73 8.74 -8.82
N MET A 331 -2.42 9.93 -9.34
CA MET A 331 -2.78 11.21 -8.73
C MET A 331 -4.29 11.34 -8.46
N VAL A 332 -5.13 10.99 -9.43
CA VAL A 332 -6.59 11.03 -9.29
C VAL A 332 -7.06 10.02 -8.24
N VAL A 333 -6.51 8.80 -8.25
CA VAL A 333 -6.84 7.77 -7.27
C VAL A 333 -6.48 8.23 -5.86
N ASP A 334 -5.29 8.79 -5.64
CA ASP A 334 -4.87 9.26 -4.31
C ASP A 334 -5.66 10.47 -3.84
N MET A 335 -6.02 11.39 -4.75
CA MET A 335 -6.94 12.47 -4.42
C MET A 335 -8.27 11.92 -3.88
N LEU A 336 -8.81 10.88 -4.51
CA LEU A 336 -10.08 10.26 -4.12
C LEU A 336 -9.98 9.45 -2.83
N VAL A 337 -8.93 8.65 -2.63
CA VAL A 337 -8.85 7.68 -1.52
C VAL A 337 -8.05 8.18 -0.31
N ILE A 338 -7.32 9.29 -0.46
CA ILE A 338 -6.47 9.86 0.61
C ILE A 338 -6.92 11.28 0.94
N VAL A 339 -6.90 12.20 -0.03
CA VAL A 339 -7.13 13.63 0.23
C VAL A 339 -8.58 13.91 0.60
N TYR A 340 -9.52 13.39 -0.19
CA TYR A 340 -10.94 13.62 0.04
C TYR A 340 -11.45 13.09 1.40
N PRO A 341 -11.18 11.83 1.82
CA PRO A 341 -11.59 11.37 3.15
C PRO A 341 -10.89 12.10 4.30
N SER A 342 -9.65 12.56 4.11
CA SER A 342 -8.96 13.40 5.10
C SER A 342 -9.64 14.77 5.24
N SER A 343 -10.12 15.35 4.15
CA SER A 343 -10.88 16.61 4.15
C SER A 343 -12.21 16.48 4.90
N ILE A 344 -12.99 15.41 4.63
CA ILE A 344 -14.22 15.11 5.38
C ILE A 344 -13.92 15.00 6.88
N GLY A 345 -12.87 14.25 7.24
CA GLY A 345 -12.45 14.09 8.63
C GLY A 345 -12.04 15.41 9.29
N TYR A 346 -11.32 16.27 8.57
CA TYR A 346 -10.92 17.59 9.05
C TYR A 346 -12.13 18.49 9.35
N HIS A 347 -13.06 18.60 8.39
CA HIS A 347 -14.25 19.44 8.56
C HIS A 347 -15.15 18.92 9.69
N SER A 348 -15.32 17.60 9.79
CA SER A 348 -16.06 16.97 10.90
C SER A 348 -15.44 17.31 12.26
N ALA A 349 -14.13 17.08 12.41
CA ALA A 349 -13.43 17.34 13.68
C ALA A 349 -13.44 18.83 14.04
N LEU A 350 -13.27 19.71 13.05
CA LEU A 350 -13.32 21.16 13.25
C LEU A 350 -14.70 21.60 13.74
N ALA A 351 -15.78 21.10 13.13
CA ALA A 351 -17.15 21.41 13.54
C ALA A 351 -17.41 20.99 14.99
N VAL A 352 -16.87 19.84 15.42
CA VAL A 352 -16.96 19.37 16.82
C VAL A 352 -16.25 20.33 17.78
N LYS A 353 -15.03 20.77 17.45
CA LYS A 353 -14.28 21.74 18.26
C LYS A 353 -15.02 23.08 18.35
N GLN A 354 -15.50 23.60 17.23
CA GLN A 354 -16.26 24.86 17.17
C GLN A 354 -17.55 24.79 18.00
N ALA A 355 -18.29 23.69 17.91
CA ALA A 355 -19.49 23.48 18.71
C ALA A 355 -19.18 23.43 20.22
N HIS A 356 -18.06 22.82 20.60
CA HIS A 356 -17.62 22.79 22.00
C HIS A 356 -17.18 24.17 22.51
N VAL A 357 -16.44 24.94 21.72
CA VAL A 357 -16.11 26.34 22.04
C VAL A 357 -17.36 27.18 22.24
N LYS A 358 -18.37 27.02 21.37
CA LYS A 358 -19.67 27.70 21.53
C LYS A 358 -20.36 27.33 22.84
N LEU A 359 -20.27 26.07 23.27
CA LEU A 359 -20.78 25.64 24.57
C LEU A 359 -20.00 26.29 25.72
N LEU A 360 -18.66 26.35 25.65
CA LEU A 360 -17.83 26.98 26.68
C LEU A 360 -18.17 28.47 26.87
N TYR A 361 -18.46 29.20 25.80
CA TYR A 361 -18.94 30.58 25.88
C TYR A 361 -20.29 30.72 26.58
N GLN A 362 -21.12 29.68 26.57
CA GLN A 362 -22.43 29.67 27.22
C GLN A 362 -22.35 29.22 28.69
N THR A 363 -21.32 28.45 29.05
CA THR A 363 -21.22 27.81 30.38
C THR A 363 -20.18 28.46 31.29
N LEU A 364 -19.15 29.11 30.75
CA LEU A 364 -18.04 29.72 31.50
C LEU A 364 -17.94 31.22 31.20
N SER A 365 -17.31 31.97 32.10
CA SER A 365 -17.08 33.41 31.95
C SER A 365 -15.64 33.81 32.28
N GLY A 366 -15.18 34.94 31.74
CA GLY A 366 -13.88 35.53 32.10
C GLY A 366 -12.66 34.70 31.66
N GLU A 367 -11.61 34.70 32.49
CA GLU A 367 -10.33 34.03 32.19
C GLU A 367 -10.46 32.51 32.06
N GLU A 368 -11.35 31.87 32.82
CA GLU A 368 -11.59 30.42 32.76
C GLU A 368 -12.11 30.00 31.38
N CYS A 369 -12.99 30.81 30.77
CA CYS A 369 -13.47 30.59 29.41
C CYS A 369 -12.32 30.70 28.40
N GLY A 370 -11.45 31.72 28.56
CA GLY A 370 -10.28 31.91 27.70
C GLY A 370 -9.28 30.75 27.76
N ALA A 371 -8.98 30.27 28.97
CA ALA A 371 -8.08 29.13 29.19
C ALA A 371 -8.64 27.83 28.59
N ALA A 372 -9.92 27.53 28.82
CA ALA A 372 -10.57 26.34 28.27
C ALA A 372 -10.63 26.38 26.73
N ILE A 373 -10.91 27.55 26.14
CA ILE A 373 -10.89 27.71 24.68
C ILE A 373 -9.47 27.51 24.13
N ALA A 374 -8.46 28.09 24.79
CA ALA A 374 -7.07 27.90 24.38
C ALA A 374 -6.70 26.41 24.38
N GLU A 375 -7.07 25.66 25.43
CA GLU A 375 -6.85 24.23 25.54
C GLU A 375 -7.44 23.43 24.36
N VAL A 376 -8.67 23.73 23.94
CA VAL A 376 -9.31 23.08 22.76
C VAL A 376 -8.45 23.22 21.49
N TRP A 377 -7.80 24.36 21.32
CA TRP A 377 -7.00 24.70 20.13
C TRP A 377 -5.51 24.37 20.26
N THR A 378 -5.01 23.97 21.44
CA THR A 378 -3.64 23.47 21.59
C THR A 378 -3.39 22.23 20.73
N GLY A 379 -4.38 21.35 20.63
CA GLY A 379 -4.32 20.16 19.78
C GLY A 379 -4.70 20.45 18.33
N PRO A 380 -3.99 19.86 17.34
CA PRO A 380 -4.37 20.01 15.93
C PRO A 380 -5.77 19.41 15.67
N VAL A 381 -6.46 19.90 14.63
CA VAL A 381 -7.82 19.42 14.27
C VAL A 381 -7.81 17.93 13.91
N LEU A 382 -6.79 17.49 13.17
CA LEU A 382 -6.52 16.09 12.91
C LEU A 382 -5.21 15.70 13.60
N PRO A 383 -5.07 14.42 14.02
CA PRO A 383 -3.91 13.95 14.79
C PRO A 383 -2.64 13.77 13.94
N VAL A 384 -2.69 14.17 12.66
CA VAL A 384 -1.54 14.32 11.76
C VAL A 384 -1.57 15.75 11.23
N THR A 385 -0.43 16.45 11.26
CA THR A 385 -0.33 17.81 10.73
C THR A 385 -0.66 17.83 9.24
N THR A 386 -1.88 18.26 8.91
CA THR A 386 -2.44 18.27 7.55
C THR A 386 -1.57 19.06 6.58
N ARG A 387 -0.88 20.11 7.02
CA ARG A 387 0.11 20.83 6.20
C ARG A 387 1.26 19.94 5.74
N LYS A 388 1.91 19.19 6.64
CA LYS A 388 3.03 18.31 6.27
C LYS A 388 2.56 17.13 5.42
N ALA A 389 1.38 16.60 5.72
CA ALA A 389 0.76 15.55 4.91
C ALA A 389 0.38 16.05 3.51
N MET A 390 -0.23 17.23 3.38
CA MET A 390 -0.56 17.84 2.08
C MET A 390 0.67 18.25 1.30
N THR A 391 1.72 18.81 1.92
CA THR A 391 2.99 19.07 1.23
C THR A 391 3.63 17.78 0.76
N GLY A 392 3.60 16.73 1.60
CA GLY A 392 4.02 15.38 1.21
C GLY A 392 3.21 14.84 0.04
N ILE A 393 1.88 15.00 0.05
CA ILE A 393 0.98 14.58 -1.03
C ILE A 393 1.21 15.42 -2.29
N VAL A 394 1.40 16.74 -2.20
CA VAL A 394 1.66 17.60 -3.38
C VAL A 394 3.02 17.31 -3.99
N ALA A 395 4.07 17.13 -3.17
CA ALA A 395 5.36 16.64 -3.65
C ALA A 395 5.22 15.23 -4.26
N TYR A 396 4.41 14.37 -3.64
CA TYR A 396 4.07 13.03 -4.13
C TYR A 396 3.37 13.04 -5.50
N LEU A 397 2.51 14.02 -5.76
CA LEU A 397 1.81 14.17 -7.04
C LEU A 397 2.72 14.75 -8.14
N LEU A 398 3.71 15.58 -7.79
CA LEU A 398 4.54 16.32 -8.76
C LEU A 398 5.88 15.65 -9.07
N VAL A 399 6.49 14.95 -8.11
CA VAL A 399 7.81 14.33 -8.27
C VAL A 399 7.85 13.31 -9.41
N PRO A 400 6.85 12.45 -9.65
CA PRO A 400 6.86 11.54 -10.81
C PRO A 400 6.61 12.21 -12.16
N ALA A 401 5.91 13.34 -12.17
CA ALA A 401 5.69 14.10 -13.38
C ALA A 401 7.01 14.65 -13.94
N VAL A 402 7.97 15.03 -13.08
CA VAL A 402 9.26 15.57 -13.52
C VAL A 402 10.07 14.53 -14.33
N PRO A 403 10.38 13.31 -13.83
CA PRO A 403 11.02 12.25 -14.61
C PRO A 403 10.23 11.81 -15.84
N ALA A 404 8.90 11.76 -15.77
CA ALA A 404 8.06 11.42 -16.92
C ALA A 404 8.11 12.48 -18.03
N LEU A 405 8.40 13.75 -17.69
CA LEU A 405 8.53 14.86 -18.64
C LEU A 405 9.95 15.03 -19.20
N ILE A 406 10.98 14.50 -18.53
CA ILE A 406 12.38 14.58 -19.02
C ILE A 406 12.50 14.08 -20.47
N PRO A 407 12.00 12.89 -20.87
CA PRO A 407 12.09 12.45 -22.26
C PRO A 407 11.35 13.36 -23.25
N VAL A 408 10.21 13.93 -22.84
CA VAL A 408 9.42 14.84 -23.70
C VAL A 408 10.19 16.12 -23.98
N LEU A 409 10.99 16.59 -23.00
CA LEU A 409 11.80 17.79 -23.11
C LEU A 409 13.11 17.55 -23.87
N PHE A 410 13.73 16.37 -23.70
CA PHE A 410 15.03 16.04 -24.29
C PHE A 410 14.96 15.29 -25.63
N GLN A 411 13.83 14.70 -26.04
CA GLN A 411 13.65 14.18 -27.41
C GLN A 411 13.44 15.28 -28.47
N ARG A 412 13.33 16.54 -28.05
CA ARG A 412 13.16 17.72 -28.92
C ARG A 412 14.43 18.57 -29.06
N LEU A 413 15.51 18.18 -28.39
CA LEU A 413 16.87 18.70 -28.54
C LEU A 413 17.70 17.65 -29.29
#